data_AF-A0A800DH23-F1
#
_entry.id   AF-A0A800DH23-F1
#
_cell.length_a   1.000
_cell.length_b   1.000
_cell.length_c   1.000
_cell.angle_alpha   90.00
_cell.angle_beta   90.00
_cell.angle_gamma   90.00
#
_symmetry.space_group_name_H-M   'P 1'
#
loop_
_entity.id
_entity.type
_entity.pdbx_description
1 polymer ?
#
loop_
_entity_poly.entity_id
_entity_poly.type
_entity_poly.pdbx_seq_one_letter_code
_entity_poly.pdbx_strand_id
1 'polypeptide(L)' 'MTPLQCGSPLKGESSHHKKEGWPVRERPNVILIVLDTLRADHLGCYGYFRDTSPNLDRLAKEGILFKDA' A
#
# COMPACT_ATOMS: atom_id res chain seq x y z
N MET A 1 -10.43 -52.06 -26.80
CA MET A 1 -10.48 -50.97 -27.78
C MET A 1 -9.43 -49.95 -27.36
N THR A 2 -8.48 -49.71 -28.25
CA THR A 2 -7.12 -49.20 -27.99
C THR A 2 -7.06 -47.77 -27.43
N PRO A 3 -5.96 -47.43 -26.73
CA PRO A 3 -5.77 -46.12 -26.11
C PRO A 3 -5.53 -45.08 -27.20
N LEU A 4 -6.18 -43.92 -27.09
CA LEU A 4 -5.82 -42.76 -27.91
C LEU A 4 -4.96 -41.81 -27.08
N GLN A 5 -3.68 -41.81 -27.44
CA GLN A 5 -2.62 -40.93 -27.00
C GLN A 5 -3.10 -39.49 -26.71
N CYS A 6 -2.59 -38.95 -25.60
CA CYS A 6 -2.32 -37.52 -25.44
C CYS A 6 -1.43 -37.08 -26.60
N GLY A 7 -2.05 -36.60 -27.69
CA GLY A 7 -1.35 -36.09 -28.85
C GLY A 7 -0.62 -34.81 -28.47
N SER A 8 0.70 -34.88 -28.41
CA SER A 8 1.57 -33.72 -28.47
C SER A 8 1.77 -33.30 -29.94
N PRO A 9 1.54 -32.04 -30.31
CA PRO A 9 2.29 -31.38 -31.37
C PRO A 9 3.28 -30.39 -30.75
N LEU A 10 4.53 -30.87 -30.71
CA LEU A 10 5.76 -30.21 -31.10
C LEU A 10 5.78 -28.66 -31.21
N LYS A 11 6.65 -28.09 -30.37
CA LYS A 11 7.65 -27.04 -30.64
C LYS A 11 7.17 -25.77 -31.34
N GLY A 12 7.06 -24.72 -30.53
CA GLY A 12 7.05 -23.33 -30.96
C GLY A 12 7.42 -22.47 -29.78
N GLU A 13 8.72 -22.32 -29.55
CA GLU A 13 9.29 -21.35 -28.61
C GLU A 13 8.81 -19.94 -29.00
N SER A 14 7.80 -19.45 -28.32
CA SER A 14 7.72 -18.02 -28.05
C SER A 14 7.44 -17.87 -26.57
N SER A 15 8.51 -17.45 -25.90
CA SER A 15 8.66 -17.13 -24.49
C SER A 15 7.69 -16.04 -24.07
N HIS A 16 6.39 -16.28 -24.17
CA HIS A 16 5.40 -15.52 -23.43
C HIS A 16 5.47 -16.06 -22.01
N HIS A 17 6.40 -15.50 -21.23
CA HIS A 17 6.30 -15.45 -19.78
C HIS A 17 4.93 -14.84 -19.47
N LYS A 18 3.92 -15.70 -19.36
CA LYS A 18 2.59 -15.34 -18.87
C LYS A 18 2.83 -14.93 -17.43
N LYS A 19 2.93 -13.62 -17.20
CA LYS A 19 2.86 -13.03 -15.88
C LYS A 19 1.44 -13.27 -15.40
N GLU A 20 1.16 -14.48 -14.91
CA GLU A 20 -0.02 -14.79 -14.12
C GLU A 20 0.05 -13.85 -12.91
N GLY A 21 -0.65 -12.73 -13.03
CA GLY A 21 -0.69 -11.69 -12.01
C GLY A 21 -1.29 -12.25 -10.74
N TRP A 22 -0.72 -11.87 -9.60
CA TRP A 22 -1.31 -12.23 -8.32
C TRP A 22 -2.74 -11.69 -8.24
N PRO A 23 -3.71 -12.46 -7.74
CA PRO A 23 -5.05 -11.94 -7.54
C PRO A 23 -4.94 -10.76 -6.58
N VAL A 24 -5.16 -9.55 -7.10
CA VAL A 24 -5.20 -8.33 -6.30
C VAL A 24 -6.45 -8.44 -5.44
N ARG A 25 -6.28 -8.89 -4.20
CA ARG A 25 -7.34 -8.81 -3.21
C ARG A 25 -7.62 -7.32 -2.98
N GLU A 26 -8.89 -6.93 -2.96
CA GLU A 26 -9.33 -5.59 -2.54
C GLU A 26 -9.00 -5.41 -1.05
N ARG A 27 -7.75 -5.06 -0.77
CA ARG A 27 -7.24 -4.75 0.55
C ARG A 27 -6.91 -3.26 0.56
N PRO A 28 -7.18 -2.55 1.67
CA PRO A 28 -6.73 -1.18 1.80
C PRO A 28 -5.21 -1.15 1.75
N ASN A 29 -4.66 -0.14 1.06
CA ASN A 29 -3.25 0.18 1.16
C ASN A 29 -2.99 0.80 2.54
N VAL A 30 -1.92 0.38 3.19
CA VAL A 30 -1.51 0.91 4.51
C VAL A 30 -0.17 1.62 4.35
N ILE A 31 -0.12 2.89 4.77
CA ILE A 31 1.10 3.68 4.81
C ILE A 31 1.35 4.03 6.27
N LEU A 32 2.48 3.56 6.82
CA LEU A 32 2.93 3.90 8.16
C LEU A 32 4.05 4.92 8.06
N ILE A 33 3.83 6.11 8.62
CA ILE A 33 4.81 7.18 8.70
C ILE A 33 5.23 7.31 10.17
N VAL A 34 6.52 7.13 10.44
CA VAL A 34 7.10 7.27 11.78
C VAL A 34 8.06 8.45 11.76
N LEU A 35 7.95 9.32 12.75
CA LEU A 35 8.77 10.52 12.91
C LEU A 35 9.55 10.38 14.21
N ASP A 36 10.87 10.41 14.14
CA ASP A 36 11.74 10.38 15.31
C ASP A 36 12.00 11.81 15.83
N THR A 37 12.19 11.96 17.13
CA THR A 37 12.47 13.23 17.84
C THR A 37 11.45 14.38 17.68
N LEU A 38 10.30 14.11 17.07
CA LEU A 38 9.21 15.08 16.94
C LEU A 38 8.36 15.11 18.20
N ARG A 39 8.30 16.26 18.87
CA ARG A 39 7.43 16.45 20.03
C ARG A 39 6.05 16.93 19.59
N ALA A 40 5.01 16.36 20.18
CA ALA A 40 3.62 16.67 19.83
C ALA A 40 3.26 18.16 20.03
N ASP A 41 3.78 18.81 21.06
CA ASP A 41 3.48 20.22 21.37
C ASP A 41 4.05 21.23 20.36
N HIS A 42 4.87 20.81 19.40
CA HIS A 42 5.39 21.63 18.29
C HIS A 42 4.60 21.46 16.99
N LEU A 43 3.47 20.75 17.02
CA LEU A 43 2.60 20.51 15.88
C LEU A 43 1.32 21.35 16.00
N GLY A 44 0.90 21.95 14.88
CA GLY A 44 -0.29 22.79 14.82
C GLY A 44 -1.56 22.03 15.24
N CYS A 45 -1.71 20.78 14.81
CA CYS A 45 -2.85 19.93 15.19
C CYS A 45 -2.94 19.60 16.69
N TYR A 46 -1.86 19.77 17.46
CA TYR A 46 -1.84 19.63 18.91
C TYR A 46 -1.91 20.98 19.65
N GLY A 47 -2.07 22.09 18.93
CA GLY A 47 -2.27 23.43 19.50
C GLY A 47 -1.04 24.33 19.45
N TYR A 48 0.00 23.99 18.67
CA TYR A 48 1.15 24.87 18.48
C TYR A 48 0.77 26.12 17.67
N PHE A 49 1.30 27.28 18.08
CA PHE A 49 0.91 28.58 17.51
C PHE A 49 1.51 28.87 16.13
N ARG A 50 2.59 28.19 15.75
CA ARG A 50 3.27 28.39 14.46
C ARG A 50 2.78 27.35 13.47
N ASP A 51 2.71 27.75 12.20
CA ASP A 51 2.41 26.86 11.08
C ASP A 51 3.64 26.01 10.72
N THR A 52 3.94 25.01 11.53
CA THR A 52 5.08 24.09 11.35
C THR A 52 4.70 22.81 10.64
N SER A 53 3.41 22.46 10.59
CA SER A 53 2.94 21.15 10.18
C SER A 53 1.69 21.16 9.29
N PRO A 54 1.58 22.01 8.25
CA PRO A 54 0.33 22.21 7.50
C PRO A 54 -0.23 20.91 6.88
N ASN A 55 0.65 20.01 6.41
CA ASN A 55 0.25 18.72 5.85
C ASN A 55 -0.29 17.75 6.90
N LEU A 56 0.32 17.73 8.10
CA LEU A 56 -0.14 16.88 9.20
C LEU A 56 -1.42 17.45 9.82
N ASP A 57 -1.56 18.77 9.84
CA ASP A 57 -2.75 19.46 10.31
C ASP A 57 -3.95 19.17 9.42
N ARG A 58 -3.75 19.16 8.09
CA ARG A 58 -4.77 18.74 7.13
C ARG A 58 -5.15 17.26 7.34
N LEU A 59 -4.17 16.39 7.52
CA LEU A 59 -4.43 14.97 7.78
C LEU A 59 -5.22 14.76 9.08
N ALA A 60 -4.89 15.49 10.14
CA ALA A 60 -5.61 15.43 11.41
C ALA A 60 -7.06 15.94 11.30
N LYS A 61 -7.33 16.92 10.43
CA LYS A 61 -8.69 17.43 10.15
C LYS A 61 -9.54 16.46 9.34
N GLU A 62 -8.92 15.74 8.40
CA GLU A 62 -9.60 14.77 7.53
C GLU A 62 -9.74 13.38 8.18
N GLY A 63 -9.02 13.13 9.27
CA GLY A 63 -8.93 11.84 9.95
C GLY A 63 -9.23 11.89 11.45
N ILE A 64 -8.57 11.00 12.20
CA ILE A 64 -8.69 10.89 13.65
C ILE A 64 -7.35 11.26 14.27
N LEU A 65 -7.38 12.19 15.22
CA LEU A 65 -6.22 12.62 16.00
C LEU A 65 -6.30 12.04 17.42
N PHE A 66 -5.29 11.29 17.82
CA PHE A 66 -5.12 10.82 19.20
C PHE A 66 -4.31 11.84 19.98
N LYS A 67 -4.84 12.33 21.11
CA LYS A 67 -4.17 13.35 21.93
C LYS A 67 -3.37 12.76 23.09
N ASP A 68 -3.78 11.59 23.56
CA ASP A 68 -3.21 10.88 24.71
C ASP A 68 -2.95 9.42 24.29
N ALA A 69 -1.82 9.18 23.61
CA ALA A 69 -1.41 7.87 23.11
C ALA A 69 -0.18 7.33 23.86
#